data_AF-A0A7S0XSQ6-F1
#
_entry.id   AF-A0A7S0XSQ6-F1
#
_cell.length_a   1.000
_cell.length_b   1.000
_cell.length_c   1.000
_cell.angle_alpha   90.00
_cell.angle_beta   90.00
_cell.angle_gamma   90.00
#
_symmetry.space_group_name_H-M   'P 1'
#
loop_
_entity.id
_entity.type
_entity.pdbx_description
1 polymer ?
#
loop_
_entity_poly.entity_id
_entity_poly.type
_entity_poly.pdbx_seq_one_letter_code
_entity_poly.pdbx_strand_id
1 'polypeptide(L)'
;STVGVCTSGTVPCTLWESESTFTWTPSAPGDYALTLALLSGGSVVEERSVSVRVLFCEHFMTAGQTLRDVASLFQTTWQALFAINPQIPNPRAVTPADSGRAWECTQLGCTLSTAATAGVRMRVGKVVVVGDNETVAELVQATGSSMTQLVRHNARRIRTLAANVYDIVPPGERPSLEHNVSYAGQELCMISSMSDQCFLT
;
A
#
# COMPACT_ATOMS: atom_id res chain seq x y z
N SER A 1 16.18 20.12 25.59
CA SER A 1 15.29 20.37 24.45
C SER A 1 14.51 19.11 24.21
N THR A 2 13.20 19.18 23.98
CA THR A 2 12.36 17.98 23.81
C THR A 2 11.89 17.94 22.36
N VAL A 3 12.01 16.80 21.68
CA VAL A 3 11.57 16.65 20.29
C VAL A 3 10.21 15.93 20.30
N GLY A 4 9.25 16.43 19.54
CA GLY A 4 7.93 15.83 19.38
C GLY A 4 7.62 15.51 17.91
N VAL A 5 6.93 14.40 17.68
CA VAL A 5 6.38 14.05 16.36
C VAL A 5 4.86 14.17 16.42
N CYS A 6 4.28 14.88 15.44
CA CYS A 6 2.84 14.99 15.29
C CYS A 6 2.46 14.55 13.87
N THR A 7 1.45 13.68 13.75
CA THR A 7 0.77 13.40 12.49
C THR A 7 -0.50 14.25 12.43
N SER A 8 -0.85 14.78 11.26
CA SER A 8 -2.04 15.61 11.12
C SER A 8 -3.30 14.82 11.50
N GLY A 9 -4.05 15.28 12.51
CA GLY A 9 -5.42 14.85 12.80
C GLY A 9 -5.70 14.29 14.21
N THR A 10 -4.69 13.97 15.03
CA THR A 10 -4.91 13.47 16.40
C THR A 10 -3.83 13.97 17.36
N VAL A 11 -4.26 14.76 18.34
CA VAL A 11 -3.50 15.14 19.55
C VAL A 11 -3.74 14.01 20.57
N PRO A 12 -2.71 13.45 21.25
CA PRO A 12 -1.50 14.12 21.71
C PRO A 12 -0.20 13.68 21.02
N CYS A 13 0.68 14.66 20.78
CA CYS A 13 2.03 14.41 20.28
C CYS A 13 2.86 13.67 21.35
N THR A 14 3.66 12.70 20.94
CA THR A 14 4.55 11.96 21.85
C THR A 14 5.86 12.72 22.02
N LEU A 15 6.28 12.99 23.26
CA LEU A 15 7.47 13.78 23.62
C LEU A 15 8.67 12.88 23.93
N TRP A 16 9.84 13.14 23.33
CA TRP A 16 11.05 12.34 23.50
C TRP A 16 12.29 13.17 23.86
N GLU A 17 13.23 12.59 24.62
CA GLU A 17 14.33 13.33 25.29
C GLU A 17 15.71 13.34 24.57
N SER A 18 15.98 12.56 23.52
CA SER A 18 17.22 12.65 22.73
C SER A 18 17.13 11.83 21.43
N GLU A 19 18.11 11.95 20.51
CA GLU A 19 18.22 11.27 19.19
C GLU A 19 17.40 9.98 19.12
N SER A 20 16.18 10.09 18.60
CA SER A 20 15.20 9.03 18.69
C SER A 20 14.72 8.70 17.29
N THR A 21 14.93 7.45 16.90
CA THR A 21 14.37 6.90 15.68
C THR A 21 12.88 6.71 15.88
N PHE A 22 12.07 7.43 15.12
CA PHE A 22 10.63 7.21 15.05
C PHE A 22 10.28 6.19 13.98
N THR A 23 9.48 5.21 14.38
CA THR A 23 8.86 4.27 13.44
C THR A 23 7.38 4.58 13.36
N TRP A 24 6.93 4.98 12.18
CA TRP A 24 5.51 5.13 11.86
C TRP A 24 5.16 4.19 10.73
N THR A 25 4.02 3.50 10.89
CA THR A 25 3.42 2.69 9.83
C THR A 25 2.09 3.33 9.47
N PRO A 26 1.93 3.84 8.24
CA PRO A 26 0.66 4.40 7.79
C PRO A 26 -0.44 3.32 7.79
N SER A 27 -1.62 3.68 8.28
CA SER A 27 -2.79 2.82 8.24
C SER A 27 -3.46 2.81 6.86
N ALA A 28 -3.34 3.90 6.09
CA ALA A 28 -3.97 4.09 4.77
C ALA A 28 -2.97 4.56 3.70
N PRO A 29 -3.26 4.35 2.40
CA PRO A 29 -2.61 5.14 1.35
C PRO A 29 -2.94 6.62 1.49
N GLY A 30 -2.06 7.44 0.93
CA GLY A 30 -2.33 8.86 0.82
C GLY A 30 -1.07 9.71 0.94
N ASP A 31 -1.31 11.01 0.91
CA ASP A 31 -0.28 12.01 1.17
C ASP A 31 -0.34 12.41 2.64
N TYR A 32 0.79 12.24 3.31
CA TYR A 32 0.97 12.58 4.71
C TYR A 32 1.98 13.70 4.84
N ALA A 33 1.67 14.68 5.69
CA ALA A 33 2.66 15.61 6.20
C ALA A 33 3.15 15.08 7.54
N LEU A 34 4.43 14.70 7.60
CA LEU A 34 5.10 14.36 8.84
C LEU A 34 5.80 15.61 9.35
N THR A 35 5.34 16.10 10.50
CA THR A 35 5.85 17.33 11.10
C THR A 35 6.63 17.00 12.37
N LEU A 36 7.91 17.34 12.36
CA LEU A 36 8.84 17.23 13.47
C LEU A 36 8.96 18.62 14.12
N ALA A 37 8.58 18.73 15.38
CA ALA A 37 8.66 19.97 16.14
C ALA A 37 9.67 19.85 17.28
N LEU A 38 10.60 20.80 17.36
CA LEU A 38 11.48 20.98 18.51
C LEU A 38 10.80 21.91 19.51
N LEU A 39 10.64 21.43 20.75
CA LEU A 39 10.02 22.18 21.84
C LEU A 39 11.08 22.64 22.85
N SER A 40 10.95 23.88 23.32
CA SER A 40 11.70 24.43 24.45
C SER A 40 10.76 25.25 25.34
N GLY A 41 10.73 24.96 26.64
CA GLY A 41 9.82 25.63 27.57
C GLY A 41 8.33 25.48 27.22
N GLY A 42 7.95 24.39 26.56
CA GLY A 42 6.57 24.15 26.09
C GLY A 42 6.19 24.89 24.81
N SER A 43 7.10 25.67 24.21
CA SER A 43 6.89 26.38 22.94
C SER A 43 7.65 25.71 21.80
N VAL A 44 7.07 25.72 20.59
CA VAL A 44 7.74 25.23 19.38
C VAL A 44 8.83 26.24 18.99
N VAL A 45 10.07 25.76 18.90
CA VAL A 45 11.26 26.55 18.54
C VAL A 45 11.65 26.32 17.08
N GLU A 46 11.48 25.10 16.58
CA GLU A 46 11.74 24.75 15.18
C GLU A 46 10.71 23.72 14.72
N GLU A 47 10.31 23.80 13.46
CA GLU A 47 9.45 22.82 12.81
C GLU A 47 10.06 22.41 11.47
N ARG A 48 10.05 21.11 11.19
CA ARG A 48 10.39 20.56 9.88
C ARG A 48 9.29 19.63 9.42
N SER A 49 8.80 19.87 8.21
CA SER A 49 7.78 19.04 7.59
C SER A 49 8.36 18.27 6.41
N VAL A 50 8.03 16.99 6.33
CA VAL A 50 8.34 16.12 5.20
C VAL A 50 7.03 15.58 4.65
N SER A 51 6.84 15.69 3.34
CA SER A 51 5.72 15.06 2.65
C SER A 51 6.06 13.60 2.35
N VAL A 52 5.26 12.68 2.87
CA VAL A 52 5.39 11.24 2.62
C VAL A 52 4.15 10.78 1.87
N ARG A 53 4.34 10.27 0.65
CA ARG A 53 3.28 9.62 -0.11
C ARG A 53 3.35 8.11 0.13
N VAL A 54 2.27 7.55 0.64
CA VAL A 54 2.11 6.12 0.88
C VAL A 54 1.32 5.54 -0.28
N LEU A 55 1.98 4.72 -1.09
CA LEU A 55 1.37 4.03 -2.21
C LEU A 55 0.76 2.71 -1.72
N PHE A 56 -0.54 2.53 -1.96
CA PHE A 56 -1.24 1.27 -1.71
C PHE A 56 -1.88 0.81 -3.01
N CYS A 57 -1.67 -0.46 -3.35
CA CYS A 57 -2.09 -1.00 -4.65
C CYS A 57 -1.49 -0.27 -5.86
N GLU A 58 -0.42 0.48 -5.63
CA GLU A 58 0.37 1.18 -6.63
C GLU A 58 1.85 0.82 -6.42
N HIS A 59 2.61 0.87 -7.52
CA HIS A 59 4.04 0.70 -7.54
C HIS A 59 4.68 1.90 -8.20
N PHE A 60 5.83 2.32 -7.68
CA PHE A 60 6.63 3.36 -8.27
C PHE A 60 7.75 2.71 -9.09
N MET A 61 7.58 2.72 -10.41
CA MET A 61 8.51 2.11 -11.35
C MET A 61 9.68 3.07 -11.61
N THR A 62 10.90 2.64 -11.32
CA THR A 62 12.12 3.44 -11.48
C THR A 62 12.66 3.36 -12.90
N ALA A 63 13.54 4.29 -13.28
CA ALA A 63 14.23 4.26 -14.56
C ALA A 63 14.97 2.91 -14.76
N GLY A 64 14.69 2.26 -15.90
CA GLY A 64 15.27 0.95 -16.25
C GLY A 64 14.37 -0.25 -15.92
N GLN A 65 13.35 -0.11 -15.08
CA GLN A 65 12.33 -1.14 -14.92
C GLN A 65 11.37 -1.16 -16.10
N THR A 66 10.96 -2.36 -16.49
CA THR A 66 9.93 -2.60 -17.50
C THR A 66 8.62 -3.04 -16.86
N LEU A 67 7.51 -2.93 -17.61
CA LEU A 67 6.23 -3.49 -17.17
C LEU A 67 6.29 -5.00 -16.87
N ARG A 68 7.21 -5.73 -17.52
CA ARG A 68 7.41 -7.17 -17.26
C ARG A 68 8.09 -7.42 -15.91
N ASP A 69 9.02 -6.56 -15.52
CA ASP A 69 9.69 -6.66 -14.22
C ASP A 69 8.69 -6.44 -13.10
N VAL A 70 7.85 -5.41 -13.25
CA VAL A 70 6.77 -5.11 -12.30
C VAL A 70 5.73 -6.24 -12.30
N ALA A 71 5.30 -6.73 -13.47
CA ALA A 71 4.35 -7.84 -13.56
C ALA A 71 4.87 -9.10 -12.84
N SER A 72 6.17 -9.40 -12.97
CA SER A 72 6.81 -10.52 -12.28
C SER A 72 6.84 -10.32 -10.76
N LEU A 73 7.11 -9.10 -10.30
CA LEU A 73 7.10 -8.75 -8.87
C LEU A 73 5.73 -8.97 -8.23
N PHE A 74 4.65 -8.63 -8.94
CA PHE A 74 3.27 -8.75 -8.46
C PHE A 74 2.58 -10.05 -8.92
N GLN A 75 3.31 -10.96 -9.59
CA GLN A 75 2.77 -12.21 -10.13
C GLN A 75 1.47 -12.01 -10.94
N THR A 76 1.50 -11.01 -11.81
CA THR A 76 0.44 -10.70 -12.78
C THR A 76 1.04 -10.65 -14.19
N THR A 77 0.27 -10.24 -15.19
CA THR A 77 0.75 -10.05 -16.55
C THR A 77 1.04 -8.57 -16.82
N TRP A 78 1.95 -8.28 -17.76
CA TRP A 78 2.19 -6.90 -18.16
C TRP A 78 0.98 -6.30 -18.88
N GLN A 79 0.14 -7.12 -19.52
CA GLN A 79 -1.11 -6.71 -20.15
C GLN A 79 -2.13 -6.23 -19.12
N ALA A 80 -2.23 -6.92 -17.98
CA ALA A 80 -3.11 -6.51 -16.89
C ALA A 80 -2.68 -5.16 -16.32
N LEU A 81 -1.38 -5.00 -16.07
CA LEU A 81 -0.82 -3.73 -15.65
C LEU A 81 -1.06 -2.63 -16.70
N PHE A 82 -0.86 -2.90 -17.97
CA PHE A 82 -1.12 -1.93 -19.03
C PHE A 82 -2.59 -1.50 -19.08
N ALA A 83 -3.53 -2.46 -18.99
CA ALA A 83 -4.96 -2.18 -19.04
C ALA A 83 -5.46 -1.28 -17.90
N ILE A 84 -4.90 -1.42 -16.70
CA ILE A 84 -5.30 -0.60 -15.53
C ILE A 84 -4.54 0.73 -15.42
N ASN A 85 -3.60 1.00 -16.32
CA ASN A 85 -2.78 2.22 -16.35
C ASN A 85 -2.97 2.98 -17.68
N PRO A 86 -4.13 3.60 -17.92
CA PRO A 86 -4.42 4.31 -19.17
C PRO A 86 -3.50 5.50 -19.44
N GLN A 87 -2.79 5.99 -18.43
CA GLN A 87 -1.76 7.04 -18.57
C GLN A 87 -0.50 6.56 -19.29
N ILE A 88 -0.33 5.24 -19.49
CA ILE A 88 0.79 4.67 -20.24
C ILE A 88 0.30 4.43 -21.68
N PRO A 89 0.64 5.31 -22.65
CA PRO A 89 0.16 5.15 -24.02
C PRO A 89 0.87 4.02 -24.77
N ASN A 90 2.10 3.69 -24.37
CA ASN A 90 2.91 2.65 -25.00
C ASN A 90 3.61 1.81 -23.94
N PRO A 91 3.37 0.48 -23.87
CA PRO A 91 3.97 -0.39 -22.86
C PRO A 91 5.49 -0.52 -22.99
N ARG A 92 6.06 -0.16 -24.15
CA ARG A 92 7.51 -0.16 -24.41
C ARG A 92 8.16 1.19 -24.14
N ALA A 93 7.38 2.25 -24.01
CA ALA A 93 7.86 3.61 -23.82
C ALA A 93 7.11 4.25 -22.65
N VAL A 94 7.51 3.84 -21.44
CA VAL A 94 7.02 4.45 -20.21
C VAL A 94 7.93 5.63 -19.90
N THR A 95 7.43 6.84 -20.11
CA THR A 95 8.18 8.08 -19.87
C THR A 95 8.17 8.42 -18.39
N PRO A 96 9.33 8.45 -17.72
CA PRO A 96 9.43 8.89 -16.34
C PRO A 96 8.91 10.32 -16.16
N ALA A 97 8.19 10.57 -15.08
CA ALA A 97 7.89 11.92 -14.61
C ALA A 97 8.77 12.24 -13.39
N ASP A 98 8.88 13.51 -13.05
CA ASP A 98 9.53 13.93 -11.81
C ASP A 98 8.68 13.53 -10.62
N SER A 99 9.26 12.70 -9.75
CA SER A 99 8.53 11.99 -8.69
C SER A 99 9.14 12.17 -7.30
N GLY A 100 10.16 13.01 -7.17
CA GLY A 100 10.82 13.29 -5.90
C GLY A 100 11.78 12.17 -5.45
N ARG A 101 11.99 12.05 -4.14
CA ARG A 101 12.89 11.05 -3.54
C ARG A 101 12.12 9.77 -3.23
N ALA A 102 12.63 8.62 -3.65
CA ALA A 102 12.03 7.31 -3.38
C ALA A 102 12.75 6.57 -2.25
N TRP A 103 12.00 5.80 -1.44
CA TRP A 103 12.57 4.86 -0.49
C TRP A 103 12.85 3.52 -1.19
N GLU A 104 14.09 3.06 -1.14
CA GLU A 104 14.50 1.75 -1.62
C GLU A 104 14.59 0.80 -0.41
N CYS A 105 13.66 -0.16 -0.34
CA CYS A 105 13.59 -1.12 0.75
C CYS A 105 14.20 -2.46 0.34
N THR A 106 15.17 -2.92 1.12
CA THR A 106 15.76 -4.26 1.03
C THR A 106 15.41 -5.07 2.28
N GLN A 107 15.85 -6.33 2.34
CA GLN A 107 15.71 -7.15 3.56
C GLN A 107 16.43 -6.54 4.78
N LEU A 108 17.42 -5.68 4.56
CA LEU A 108 18.24 -5.06 5.61
C LEU A 108 17.71 -3.70 6.07
N GLY A 109 16.66 -3.16 5.44
CA GLY A 109 16.08 -1.86 5.78
C GLY A 109 15.73 -1.04 4.55
N CYS A 110 15.20 0.17 4.79
CA CYS A 110 14.85 1.12 3.75
C CYS A 110 15.80 2.32 3.76
N THR A 111 16.30 2.73 2.60
CA THR A 111 17.12 3.93 2.44
C THR A 111 16.42 4.92 1.52
N LEU A 112 16.44 6.21 1.87
CA LEU A 112 15.85 7.26 1.04
C LEU A 112 16.87 7.71 -0.01
N SER A 113 16.55 7.51 -1.30
CA SER A 113 17.39 7.99 -2.40
C SER A 113 17.61 9.50 -2.28
N THR A 114 18.86 9.93 -2.38
CA THR A 114 19.25 11.35 -2.26
C THR A 114 19.09 12.11 -3.57
N ALA A 115 18.98 11.40 -4.69
CA ALA A 115 18.69 11.98 -6.00
C ALA A 115 17.18 11.96 -6.28
N ALA A 116 16.71 12.94 -7.05
CA ALA A 116 15.37 12.86 -7.63
C ALA A 116 15.29 11.58 -8.46
N THR A 117 14.41 10.66 -8.06
CA THR A 117 14.23 9.40 -8.76
C THR A 117 13.19 9.65 -9.84
N ALA A 118 13.65 9.67 -11.09
CA ALA A 118 12.75 9.67 -12.24
C ALA A 118 12.00 8.32 -12.27
N GLY A 119 10.68 8.38 -12.34
CA GLY A 119 9.89 7.16 -12.42
C GLY A 119 8.44 7.39 -12.78
N VAL A 120 7.67 6.31 -12.80
CA VAL A 120 6.25 6.34 -13.14
C VAL A 120 5.46 5.61 -12.07
N ARG A 121 4.39 6.27 -11.63
CA ARG A 121 3.42 5.62 -10.75
C ARG A 121 2.51 4.74 -11.58
N MET A 122 2.38 3.50 -11.15
CA MET A 122 1.52 2.52 -11.78
C MET A 122 0.60 1.89 -10.75
N ARG A 123 -0.65 1.70 -11.12
CA ARG A 123 -1.57 0.81 -10.42
C ARG A 123 -1.14 -0.62 -10.65
N VAL A 124 -1.10 -1.42 -9.59
CA VAL A 124 -0.80 -2.86 -9.66
C VAL A 124 -2.02 -3.72 -9.33
N GLY A 125 -3.08 -3.10 -8.86
CA GLY A 125 -4.38 -3.73 -8.66
C GLY A 125 -5.48 -2.69 -8.47
N LYS A 126 -6.64 -3.17 -8.01
CA LYS A 126 -7.78 -2.33 -7.65
C LYS A 126 -7.92 -2.30 -6.13
N VAL A 127 -8.06 -1.11 -5.57
CA VAL A 127 -8.48 -0.97 -4.16
C VAL A 127 -9.97 -1.23 -4.08
N VAL A 128 -10.38 -2.15 -3.21
CA VAL A 128 -11.79 -2.46 -2.95
C VAL A 128 -12.07 -2.31 -1.46
N VAL A 129 -13.21 -1.70 -1.12
CA VAL A 129 -13.70 -1.60 0.25
C VAL A 129 -14.65 -2.76 0.49
N VAL A 130 -14.43 -3.53 1.55
CA VAL A 130 -15.32 -4.65 1.90
C VAL A 130 -16.64 -4.10 2.45
N GLY A 131 -17.77 -4.49 1.85
CA GLY A 131 -19.10 -4.13 2.36
C GLY A 131 -19.47 -4.86 3.66
N ASP A 132 -20.45 -4.33 4.40
CA ASP A 132 -20.87 -4.88 5.70
C ASP A 132 -21.36 -6.34 5.66
N ASN A 133 -21.80 -6.82 4.49
CA ASN A 133 -22.27 -8.19 4.26
C ASN A 133 -21.49 -8.91 3.15
N GLU A 134 -20.32 -8.39 2.79
CA GLU A 134 -19.50 -8.95 1.73
C GLU A 134 -18.36 -9.78 2.33
N THR A 135 -18.17 -10.98 1.81
CA THR A 135 -17.03 -11.81 2.21
C THR A 135 -15.81 -11.50 1.35
N VAL A 136 -14.64 -11.67 1.94
CA VAL A 136 -13.37 -11.56 1.20
C VAL A 136 -13.31 -12.56 0.04
N ALA A 137 -13.90 -13.75 0.19
CA ALA A 137 -13.98 -14.76 -0.86
C ALA A 137 -14.79 -14.26 -2.07
N GLU A 138 -15.95 -13.63 -1.85
CA GLU A 138 -16.77 -13.03 -2.91
C GLU A 138 -16.00 -11.94 -3.66
N LEU A 139 -15.25 -11.10 -2.95
CA LEU A 139 -14.40 -10.07 -3.56
C LEU A 139 -13.27 -10.65 -4.41
N VAL A 140 -12.60 -11.69 -3.91
CA VAL A 140 -11.56 -12.42 -4.65
C VAL A 140 -12.13 -12.96 -5.96
N GLN A 141 -13.31 -13.58 -5.90
CA GLN A 141 -13.99 -14.12 -7.08
C GLN A 141 -14.43 -13.01 -8.05
N ALA A 142 -15.09 -11.96 -7.55
CA ALA A 142 -15.61 -10.85 -8.34
C ALA A 142 -14.51 -10.05 -9.05
N THR A 143 -13.32 -9.99 -8.45
CA THR A 143 -12.16 -9.31 -9.05
C THR A 143 -11.28 -10.22 -9.89
N GLY A 144 -11.58 -11.53 -9.96
CA GLY A 144 -10.72 -12.52 -10.60
C GLY A 144 -9.30 -12.52 -10.02
N SER A 145 -9.18 -12.23 -8.73
CA SER A 145 -7.94 -12.37 -7.98
C SER A 145 -7.81 -13.80 -7.44
N SER A 146 -6.79 -14.05 -6.62
CA SER A 146 -6.69 -15.29 -5.84
C SER A 146 -6.51 -14.97 -4.36
N MET A 147 -6.90 -15.89 -3.50
CA MET A 147 -6.70 -15.72 -2.05
C MET A 147 -5.20 -15.56 -1.71
N THR A 148 -4.32 -16.26 -2.45
CA THR A 148 -2.87 -16.10 -2.33
C THR A 148 -2.40 -14.69 -2.66
N GLN A 149 -2.92 -14.09 -3.74
CA GLN A 149 -2.63 -12.71 -4.12
C GLN A 149 -3.12 -11.73 -3.05
N LEU A 150 -4.36 -11.89 -2.60
CA LEU A 150 -4.92 -11.06 -1.54
C LEU A 150 -4.05 -11.10 -0.28
N VAL A 151 -3.77 -12.28 0.26
CA VAL A 151 -3.02 -12.43 1.51
C VAL A 151 -1.63 -11.84 1.38
N ARG A 152 -0.96 -12.04 0.25
CA ARG A 152 0.37 -11.48 -0.01
C ARG A 152 0.36 -9.95 -0.02
N HIS A 153 -0.58 -9.34 -0.72
CA HIS A 153 -0.62 -7.90 -0.94
C HIS A 153 -1.30 -7.11 0.20
N ASN A 154 -1.97 -7.81 1.11
CA ASN A 154 -2.64 -7.22 2.26
C ASN A 154 -2.13 -7.80 3.60
N ALA A 155 -0.98 -8.49 3.60
CA ALA A 155 -0.48 -9.27 4.74
C ALA A 155 -0.42 -8.48 6.05
N ARG A 156 -0.01 -7.20 6.01
CA ARG A 156 0.07 -6.35 7.22
C ARG A 156 -1.31 -5.95 7.76
N ARG A 157 -2.30 -5.78 6.89
CA ARG A 157 -3.69 -5.43 7.26
C ARG A 157 -4.47 -6.64 7.75
N ILE A 158 -4.31 -7.76 7.07
CA ILE A 158 -4.97 -9.01 7.44
C ILE A 158 -4.43 -9.54 8.78
N ARG A 159 -3.10 -9.43 9.03
CA ARG A 159 -2.48 -9.85 10.31
C ARG A 159 -2.83 -8.96 11.50
N THR A 160 -3.13 -7.67 11.28
CA THR A 160 -3.48 -6.75 12.37
C THR A 160 -4.91 -6.94 12.87
N LEU A 161 -5.77 -7.62 12.11
CA LEU A 161 -7.18 -7.83 12.44
C LEU A 161 -7.49 -9.20 13.08
N ALA A 162 -6.65 -10.24 12.90
CA ALA A 162 -6.75 -11.49 13.67
C ALA A 162 -5.52 -12.40 13.51
N ALA A 163 -5.11 -13.04 14.61
CA ALA A 163 -4.23 -14.20 14.60
C ALA A 163 -4.91 -15.34 13.83
N ASN A 164 -4.21 -15.85 12.80
CA ASN A 164 -4.61 -16.96 11.93
C ASN A 164 -5.88 -16.72 11.09
N VAL A 165 -5.65 -16.43 9.80
CA VAL A 165 -6.68 -16.47 8.76
C VAL A 165 -7.08 -17.94 8.56
N TYR A 166 -8.11 -18.41 9.27
CA TYR A 166 -8.67 -19.76 9.10
C TYR A 166 -9.89 -19.80 8.17
N ASP A 167 -10.19 -18.71 7.47
CA ASP A 167 -11.36 -18.62 6.58
C ASP A 167 -11.12 -19.27 5.20
N ILE A 168 -10.48 -20.45 5.20
CA ILE A 168 -10.45 -21.36 4.05
C ILE A 168 -11.30 -22.56 4.45
N VAL A 169 -12.60 -22.34 4.59
CA VAL A 169 -13.54 -23.45 4.64
C VAL A 169 -13.76 -23.94 3.20
N PRO A 170 -13.56 -25.25 2.92
CA PRO A 170 -13.80 -25.80 1.59
C PRO A 170 -15.24 -25.54 1.12
N PRO A 171 -15.48 -25.43 -0.20
CA PRO A 171 -16.83 -25.27 -0.73
C PRO A 171 -17.70 -26.46 -0.31
N GLY A 172 -18.68 -26.20 0.57
CA GLY A 172 -19.63 -27.20 1.08
C GLY A 172 -19.79 -27.23 2.61
N GLU A 173 -18.85 -26.65 3.36
CA GLU A 173 -18.97 -26.51 4.82
C GLU A 173 -19.42 -25.10 5.19
N ARG A 174 -20.43 -24.99 6.06
CA ARG A 174 -20.81 -23.68 6.64
C ARG A 174 -19.78 -23.32 7.71
N PRO A 175 -19.08 -22.18 7.62
CA PRO A 175 -18.17 -21.74 8.68
C PRO A 175 -18.95 -21.63 9.99
N SER A 176 -18.37 -22.11 11.08
CA SER A 176 -18.93 -21.88 12.41
C SER A 176 -18.92 -20.38 12.69
N LEU A 177 -20.05 -19.85 13.17
CA LEU A 177 -20.30 -18.42 13.42
C LEU A 177 -19.29 -17.77 14.40
N GLU A 178 -18.46 -18.56 15.09
CA GLU A 178 -17.57 -18.09 16.16
C GLU A 178 -16.22 -17.54 15.68
N HIS A 179 -15.86 -17.67 14.39
CA HIS A 179 -14.56 -17.23 13.87
C HIS A 179 -14.64 -16.25 12.69
N ASN A 180 -15.80 -15.63 12.46
CA ASN A 180 -15.98 -14.73 11.33
C ASN A 180 -15.37 -13.35 11.63
N VAL A 181 -14.13 -13.13 11.19
CA VAL A 181 -13.47 -11.83 11.26
C VAL A 181 -14.12 -10.93 10.21
N SER A 182 -14.93 -9.96 10.64
CA SER A 182 -15.49 -8.98 9.71
C SER A 182 -14.39 -8.06 9.19
N TYR A 183 -14.28 -7.98 7.86
CA TYR A 183 -13.42 -7.03 7.17
C TYR A 183 -14.18 -5.79 6.70
N ALA A 184 -15.43 -5.61 7.12
CA ALA A 184 -16.27 -4.49 6.71
C ALA A 184 -15.56 -3.13 6.88
N GLY A 185 -15.64 -2.30 5.85
CA GLY A 185 -14.98 -0.98 5.80
C GLY A 185 -13.47 -1.02 5.54
N GLN A 186 -12.84 -2.20 5.47
CA GLN A 186 -11.41 -2.29 5.14
C GLN A 186 -11.18 -2.13 3.64
N GLU A 187 -10.14 -1.37 3.29
CA GLU A 187 -9.62 -1.29 1.93
C GLU A 187 -8.60 -2.42 1.68
N LEU A 188 -8.81 -3.19 0.61
CA LEU A 188 -7.93 -4.28 0.19
C LEU A 188 -7.43 -4.03 -1.23
N CYS A 189 -6.14 -4.29 -1.45
CA CYS A 189 -5.56 -4.28 -2.78
C CYS A 189 -5.80 -5.64 -3.45
N MET A 190 -6.59 -5.63 -4.52
CA MET A 190 -6.93 -6.81 -5.31
C MET A 190 -6.10 -6.80 -6.59
N ILE A 191 -5.10 -7.69 -6.66
CA ILE A 191 -4.32 -7.90 -7.89
C ILE A 191 -4.99 -9.02 -8.67
N SER A 192 -5.52 -8.66 -9.83
CA SER A 192 -6.21 -9.57 -10.73
C SER A 192 -5.28 -10.03 -11.84
N SER A 193 -5.43 -11.29 -12.25
CA SER A 193 -4.83 -11.80 -13.49
C SER A 193 -5.72 -11.58 -14.71
N MET A 194 -6.87 -10.90 -14.57
CA MET A 194 -7.91 -10.78 -15.60
C MET A 194 -7.53 -9.96 -16.87
N SER A 195 -6.25 -9.80 -17.20
CA SER A 195 -5.89 -9.56 -18.61
C SER A 195 -6.23 -10.73 -19.52
N ASP A 196 -6.38 -11.93 -18.98
CA ASP A 196 -6.62 -13.13 -19.78
C ASP A 196 -8.13 -13.36 -20.04
N GLN A 197 -8.98 -12.59 -19.36
CA GLN A 197 -10.40 -12.52 -19.65
C GLN A 197 -10.68 -11.16 -20.26
N CYS A 198 -10.45 -11.06 -21.57
CA CYS A 198 -11.20 -10.12 -22.38
C CYS A 198 -12.68 -10.30 -22.03
N PHE A 199 -13.24 -9.34 -21.30
CA PHE A 199 -14.68 -9.16 -21.28
C PHE A 199 -15.07 -8.78 -22.71
N LEU A 200 -15.35 -9.79 -23.52
CA LEU A 200 -16.27 -9.65 -24.63
C LEU A 200 -17.58 -9.18 -23.98
N THR A 201 -17.85 -7.89 -24.14
CA THR A 201 -19.19 -7.33 -23.97
C THR A 201 -19.96 -7.52 -25.26
#